data_AF-A0A2W1ZYG1-F1
#
_entry.id   AF-A0A2W1ZYG1-F1
#
_cell.length_a   1.000
_cell.length_b   1.000
_cell.length_c   1.000
_cell.angle_alpha   90.00
_cell.angle_beta   90.00
_cell.angle_gamma   90.00
#
_symmetry.space_group_name_H-M   'P 1'
#
loop_
_entity.id
_entity.type
_entity.pdbx_description
1 polymer ?
#
loop_
_entity_poly.entity_id
_entity_poly.type
_entity_poly.pdbx_seq_one_letter_code
_entity_poly.pdbx_strand_id
1 'polypeptide(L)'
;MGNPPGGARTLVAVVGLLVVTAYAALLALNALVLDPLGAVPGQRLDEIHAELRRQGFGVTQDIVVVLVTAGVGVVIAAVLVWLLHDGPAHVTASALLAVVAFGAPVSWWCGFALGMDVADGYGVGGGDHTIWAGVLYCTSLAALVAIPVVLVIGQARLIARRRRRLAAG
;
A
#
# COMPACT_ATOMS: atom_id res chain seq x y z
N MET A 1 -31.97 -17.16 9.74
CA MET A 1 -30.53 -17.46 9.85
C MET A 1 -29.75 -16.15 9.85
N GLY A 2 -29.41 -15.62 11.02
CA GLY A 2 -28.61 -14.40 11.14
C GLY A 2 -27.14 -14.75 11.03
N ASN A 3 -26.39 -14.06 10.16
CA ASN A 3 -24.94 -14.21 10.07
C ASN A 3 -24.32 -14.03 11.48
N PRO A 4 -23.44 -14.93 11.95
CA PRO A 4 -22.79 -14.75 13.23
C PRO A 4 -21.98 -13.45 13.24
N PRO A 5 -21.82 -12.79 14.40
CA PRO A 5 -21.14 -11.49 14.54
C PRO A 5 -19.67 -11.46 14.05
N GLY A 6 -19.09 -12.60 13.66
CA GLY A 6 -17.78 -12.72 13.05
C GLY A 6 -17.72 -12.34 11.56
N GLY A 7 -18.81 -12.45 10.80
CA GLY A 7 -18.77 -12.28 9.34
C GLY A 7 -18.27 -10.90 8.87
N ALA A 8 -18.68 -9.83 9.57
CA ALA A 8 -18.22 -8.48 9.26
C ALA A 8 -16.73 -8.26 9.62
N ARG A 9 -16.22 -8.94 10.65
CA ARG A 9 -14.81 -8.84 11.06
C ARG A 9 -13.92 -9.55 10.05
N THR A 10 -14.28 -10.78 9.71
CA THR A 10 -13.58 -11.58 8.69
C THR A 10 -13.60 -10.85 7.34
N LEU A 11 -14.73 -10.27 6.94
CA LEU A 11 -14.81 -9.50 5.70
C LEU A 11 -13.86 -8.30 5.72
N VAL A 12 -13.83 -7.51 6.79
CA VAL A 12 -12.92 -6.36 6.93
C VAL A 12 -11.46 -6.80 6.88
N ALA A 13 -11.11 -7.88 7.59
CA ALA A 13 -9.76 -8.42 7.59
C ALA A 13 -9.32 -8.89 6.19
N VAL A 14 -10.16 -9.68 5.51
CA VAL A 14 -9.87 -10.20 4.17
C VAL A 14 -9.79 -9.07 3.15
N VAL A 15 -10.81 -8.20 3.11
CA VAL A 15 -10.84 -7.09 2.15
C VAL A 15 -9.69 -6.12 2.40
N GLY A 16 -9.41 -5.76 3.66
CA GLY A 16 -8.32 -4.87 3.99
C GLY A 16 -6.95 -5.45 3.65
N LEU A 17 -6.73 -6.74 3.90
CA LEU A 17 -5.49 -7.42 3.51
C LEU A 17 -5.33 -7.48 1.98
N LEU A 18 -6.41 -7.77 1.24
CA LEU A 18 -6.41 -7.75 -0.21
C LEU A 18 -6.08 -6.35 -0.76
N VAL A 19 -6.64 -5.30 -0.17
CA VAL A 19 -6.35 -3.91 -0.56
C VAL A 19 -4.88 -3.57 -0.32
N VAL A 20 -4.31 -3.92 0.84
CA VAL A 20 -2.88 -3.70 1.12
C VAL A 20 -2.01 -4.47 0.12
N THR A 21 -2.37 -5.72 -0.18
CA THR A 21 -1.63 -6.57 -1.11
C THR A 21 -1.67 -6.01 -2.53
N ALA A 22 -2.84 -5.57 -3.00
CA ALA A 22 -3.00 -4.94 -4.31
C ALA A 22 -2.22 -3.62 -4.39
N TYR A 23 -2.25 -2.82 -3.33
CA TYR A 23 -1.49 -1.58 -3.24
C TYR A 23 0.02 -1.85 -3.32
N ALA A 24 0.53 -2.81 -2.55
CA ALA A 24 1.94 -3.19 -2.55
C ALA A 24 2.40 -3.74 -3.91
N ALA A 25 1.55 -4.55 -4.56
CA ALA A 25 1.82 -5.06 -5.90
C ALA A 25 1.86 -3.93 -6.94
N LEU A 26 0.94 -2.97 -6.86
CA LEU A 26 0.94 -1.81 -7.74
C LEU A 26 2.16 -0.91 -7.51
N LEU A 27 2.56 -0.71 -6.25
CA LEU A 27 3.79 0.02 -5.91
C LEU A 27 5.00 -0.64 -6.56
N ALA A 28 5.18 -1.95 -6.37
CA ALA A 28 6.31 -2.68 -6.94
C ALA A 28 6.27 -2.66 -8.48
N LEU A 29 5.10 -2.87 -9.08
CA LEU A 29 4.92 -2.80 -10.52
C LEU A 29 5.23 -1.41 -11.08
N ASN A 30 4.78 -0.36 -10.39
CA ASN A 30 5.06 1.01 -10.80
C ASN A 30 6.56 1.30 -10.75
N ALA A 31 7.20 1.06 -9.60
CA ALA A 31 8.61 1.36 -9.40
C ALA A 31 9.53 0.55 -10.30
N LEU A 32 9.25 -0.74 -10.53
CA LEU A 32 10.16 -1.65 -11.25
C LEU A 32 9.91 -1.76 -12.75
N VAL A 33 8.73 -1.34 -13.23
CA VAL A 33 8.33 -1.59 -14.63
C VAL A 33 7.74 -0.35 -15.26
N LEU A 34 6.65 0.18 -14.71
CA LEU A 34 5.89 1.23 -15.38
C LEU A 34 6.66 2.54 -15.43
N ASP A 35 7.33 2.90 -14.33
CA ASP A 35 8.10 4.13 -14.24
C ASP A 35 9.37 4.10 -15.10
N PRO A 36 10.21 3.05 -15.08
CA PRO A 36 11.34 2.94 -16.01
C PRO A 36 10.94 2.99 -17.48
N LEU A 37 9.85 2.31 -17.86
CA LEU A 37 9.34 2.34 -19.24
C LEU A 37 8.74 3.70 -19.62
N GLY A 38 8.18 4.43 -18.65
CA GLY A 38 7.70 5.80 -18.84
C GLY A 38 8.84 6.81 -18.97
N ALA A 39 9.93 6.60 -18.22
CA ALA A 39 11.12 7.45 -18.22
C ALA A 39 11.91 7.36 -19.54
N VAL A 40 11.99 6.16 -20.13
CA VAL A 40 12.72 5.93 -21.40
C VAL A 40 11.79 5.33 -22.46
N PRO A 41 10.93 6.14 -23.11
CA PRO A 41 9.97 5.66 -24.08
C PRO A 41 10.66 4.95 -25.26
N GLY A 42 10.14 3.77 -25.63
CA GLY A 42 10.60 3.01 -26.79
C GLY A 42 11.73 2.01 -26.52
N GLN A 43 12.28 1.97 -25.30
CA GLN A 43 13.19 0.90 -24.87
C GLN A 43 12.46 -0.23 -24.16
N ARG A 44 13.08 -1.41 -24.17
CA ARG A 44 12.61 -2.55 -23.40
C ARG A 44 13.23 -2.51 -21.99
N LEU A 45 12.51 -3.05 -21.00
CA LEU A 45 12.97 -3.05 -19.61
C LEU A 45 14.31 -3.78 -19.42
N ASP A 46 14.54 -4.85 -20.17
CA ASP A 46 15.81 -5.59 -20.15
C ASP A 46 16.98 -4.79 -20.72
N GLU A 47 16.73 -3.96 -21.74
CA GLU A 47 17.72 -3.04 -22.32
C GLU A 47 18.09 -1.95 -21.31
N ILE A 48 17.09 -1.36 -20.64
CA ILE A 48 17.28 -0.37 -19.57
C ILE A 48 18.14 -0.95 -18.44
N HIS A 49 17.77 -2.12 -17.93
CA HIS A 49 18.52 -2.78 -16.87
C HIS A 49 19.93 -3.21 -17.31
N ALA A 50 20.13 -3.57 -18.58
CA ALA A 50 21.45 -3.94 -19.10
C ALA A 50 22.36 -2.71 -19.22
N GLU A 51 21.82 -1.58 -19.68
CA GLU A 51 22.54 -0.33 -19.81
C GLU A 51 22.94 0.22 -18.45
N LEU A 52 22.02 0.26 -17.49
CA LEU A 52 22.33 0.68 -16.11
C LEU A 52 23.42 -0.18 -15.48
N ARG A 53 23.36 -1.51 -15.67
CA ARG A 53 24.43 -2.41 -15.20
C ARG A 53 25.76 -2.16 -15.90
N ARG A 54 25.76 -1.81 -17.20
CA ARG A 54 26.97 -1.44 -17.95
C ARG A 54 27.63 -0.18 -17.39
N GLN A 55 26.82 0.76 -16.90
CA GLN A 55 27.28 2.00 -16.28
C GLN A 55 27.69 1.83 -14.80
N GLY A 56 27.47 0.65 -14.22
CA GLY A 56 27.88 0.31 -12.85
C GLY A 56 26.79 0.47 -11.78
N PHE A 57 25.54 0.72 -12.18
CA PHE A 57 24.41 0.87 -11.26
C PHE A 57 23.94 -0.47 -10.65
N GLY A 58 23.38 -0.36 -9.45
CA GLY A 58 23.03 -1.47 -8.57
C GLY A 58 21.67 -2.12 -8.83
N VAL A 59 21.23 -2.25 -10.09
CA VAL A 59 19.85 -2.62 -10.47
C VAL A 59 19.26 -3.80 -9.68
N THR A 60 20.05 -4.85 -9.42
CA THR A 60 19.57 -6.01 -8.64
C THR A 60 19.27 -5.65 -7.18
N GLN A 61 20.10 -4.79 -6.58
CA GLN A 61 19.90 -4.29 -5.24
C GLN A 61 18.61 -3.48 -5.16
N ASP A 62 18.35 -2.61 -6.12
CA ASP A 62 17.13 -1.77 -6.14
C ASP A 62 15.88 -2.62 -6.27
N ILE A 63 15.89 -3.61 -7.18
CA ILE A 63 14.80 -4.59 -7.31
C ILE A 63 14.54 -5.30 -5.97
N VAL A 64 15.58 -5.79 -5.30
CA VAL A 64 15.46 -6.47 -4.02
C VAL A 64 14.89 -5.54 -2.95
N VAL A 65 15.37 -4.30 -2.86
CA VAL A 65 14.87 -3.31 -1.89
C VAL A 65 13.39 -3.04 -2.10
N VAL A 66 12.93 -2.84 -3.34
CA VAL A 66 11.51 -2.61 -3.63
C VAL A 66 10.66 -3.82 -3.26
N LEU A 67 11.08 -5.03 -3.65
CA LEU A 67 10.33 -6.26 -3.36
C LEU A 67 10.25 -6.56 -1.86
N VAL A 68 11.37 -6.39 -1.13
CA VAL A 68 11.40 -6.57 0.33
C VAL A 68 10.50 -5.56 1.00
N THR A 69 10.57 -4.28 0.59
CA THR A 69 9.76 -3.21 1.18
C THR A 69 8.26 -3.44 0.95
N ALA A 70 7.87 -3.81 -0.28
CA ALA A 70 6.50 -4.18 -0.59
C ALA A 70 6.02 -5.39 0.23
N GLY A 71 6.87 -6.42 0.36
CA GLY A 71 6.58 -7.61 1.17
C GLY A 71 6.40 -7.30 2.65
N VAL A 72 7.26 -6.45 3.23
CA VAL A 72 7.16 -6.00 4.62
C VAL A 72 5.80 -5.34 4.89
N GLY A 73 5.30 -4.50 3.98
CA GLY A 73 3.98 -3.88 4.11
C GLY A 73 2.85 -4.91 4.22
N VAL A 74 2.89 -5.97 3.39
CA VAL A 74 1.91 -7.06 3.44
C VAL A 74 2.02 -7.87 4.73
N VAL A 75 3.25 -8.16 5.18
CA VAL A 75 3.49 -8.88 6.45
C VAL A 75 2.97 -8.07 7.63
N ILE A 76 3.22 -6.77 7.69
CA ILE A 76 2.68 -5.88 8.73
C ILE A 76 1.15 -5.95 8.74
N ALA A 77 0.50 -5.88 7.58
CA ALA A 77 -0.95 -5.99 7.49
C ALA A 77 -1.49 -7.35 7.99
N ALA A 78 -0.83 -8.46 7.63
CA ALA A 78 -1.20 -9.79 8.11
C ALA A 78 -1.04 -9.91 9.64
N VAL A 79 0.06 -9.39 10.19
CA VAL A 79 0.32 -9.34 11.63
C VAL A 79 -0.74 -8.49 12.34
N LEU A 80 -1.12 -7.33 11.79
CA LEU A 80 -2.17 -6.49 12.35
C LEU A 80 -3.53 -7.20 12.35
N VAL A 81 -3.88 -7.91 11.28
CA VAL A 81 -5.11 -8.74 11.23
C VAL A 81 -5.09 -9.79 12.33
N TRP A 82 -3.96 -10.48 12.51
CA TRP A 82 -3.80 -11.50 13.55
C TRP A 82 -3.89 -10.90 14.96
N LEU A 83 -3.15 -9.83 15.25
CA LEU A 83 -3.13 -9.16 16.56
C LEU A 83 -4.50 -8.57 16.93
N LEU A 84 -5.26 -8.09 15.94
CA LEU A 84 -6.52 -7.37 16.17
C LEU A 84 -7.76 -8.24 15.94
N HIS A 85 -7.61 -9.56 15.81
CA HIS A 85 -8.71 -10.47 15.44
C HIS A 85 -9.87 -10.48 16.44
N ASP A 86 -9.58 -10.31 17.73
CA ASP A 86 -10.59 -10.22 18.80
C ASP A 86 -11.23 -8.83 18.93
N GLY A 87 -10.58 -7.82 18.34
CA GLY A 87 -10.94 -6.42 18.46
C GLY A 87 -12.22 -6.02 17.70
N PRO A 88 -12.69 -4.78 17.89
CA PRO A 88 -13.74 -4.21 17.05
C PRO A 88 -13.26 -4.07 15.60
N ALA A 89 -14.10 -4.45 14.63
CA ALA A 89 -13.77 -4.40 13.20
C ALA A 89 -13.25 -3.02 12.73
N HIS A 90 -13.76 -1.92 13.31
CA HIS A 90 -13.31 -0.58 12.93
C HIS A 90 -11.86 -0.30 13.35
N VAL A 91 -11.34 -0.95 14.40
CA VAL A 91 -9.93 -0.82 14.80
C VAL A 91 -9.03 -1.52 13.77
N THR A 92 -9.37 -2.74 13.37
CA THR A 92 -8.66 -3.48 12.32
C THR A 92 -8.68 -2.71 10.99
N ALA A 93 -9.86 -2.18 10.61
CA ALA A 93 -9.99 -1.36 9.41
C ALA A 93 -9.08 -0.12 9.44
N SER A 94 -9.07 0.62 10.55
CA SER A 94 -8.21 1.81 10.70
C SER A 94 -6.72 1.46 10.68
N ALA A 95 -6.33 0.32 11.26
CA ALA A 95 -4.94 -0.14 11.22
C ALA A 95 -4.50 -0.47 9.79
N LEU A 96 -5.33 -1.17 9.02
CA LEU A 96 -5.04 -1.49 7.62
C LEU A 96 -5.05 -0.24 6.72
N LEU A 97 -5.94 0.72 6.98
CA LEU A 97 -5.93 2.02 6.31
C LEU A 97 -4.65 2.81 6.62
N ALA A 98 -4.12 2.72 7.85
CA ALA A 98 -2.85 3.34 8.19
C ALA A 98 -1.69 2.74 7.36
N VAL A 99 -1.66 1.41 7.17
CA VAL A 99 -0.67 0.77 6.29
C VAL A 99 -0.73 1.35 4.87
N VAL A 100 -1.93 1.50 4.31
CA VAL A 100 -2.11 2.12 2.97
C VAL A 100 -1.70 3.59 2.97
N ALA A 101 -2.03 4.35 4.01
CA ALA A 101 -1.67 5.78 4.11
C ALA A 101 -0.14 5.98 4.15
N PHE A 102 0.58 5.14 4.90
CA PHE A 102 2.04 5.11 4.90
C PHE A 102 2.64 4.53 3.62
N GLY A 103 1.81 3.97 2.72
CA GLY A 103 2.23 3.51 1.41
C GLY A 103 2.81 4.61 0.53
N ALA A 104 2.30 5.85 0.61
CA ALA A 104 2.79 6.97 -0.21
C ALA A 104 4.28 7.30 0.01
N PRO A 105 4.76 7.59 1.25
CA PRO A 105 6.18 7.86 1.46
C PRO A 105 7.07 6.65 1.12
N VAL A 106 6.57 5.44 1.35
CA VAL A 106 7.26 4.20 0.97
C VAL A 106 7.36 4.06 -0.55
N SER A 107 6.28 4.37 -1.27
CA SER A 107 6.24 4.37 -2.74
C SER A 107 7.22 5.37 -3.32
N TRP A 108 7.26 6.59 -2.77
CA TRP A 108 8.20 7.61 -3.19
C TRP A 108 9.65 7.14 -2.99
N TRP A 109 9.98 6.60 -1.81
CA TRP A 109 11.31 6.07 -1.53
C TRP A 109 11.71 4.93 -2.49
N CYS A 110 10.81 4.00 -2.76
CA CYS A 110 11.04 2.87 -3.66
C CYS A 110 11.21 3.30 -5.12
N GLY A 111 10.43 4.28 -5.58
CA GLY A 111 10.56 4.84 -6.92
C GLY A 111 11.83 5.68 -7.08
N PHE A 112 12.25 6.37 -6.02
CA PHE A 112 13.40 7.27 -6.07
C PHE A 112 14.73 6.55 -6.34
N ALA A 113 14.97 5.37 -5.75
CA ALA A 113 16.24 4.66 -5.92
C ALA A 113 16.49 4.28 -7.39
N LEU A 114 15.58 3.50 -7.99
CA LEU A 114 15.71 3.10 -9.40
C LEU A 114 15.47 4.27 -10.35
N GLY A 115 14.59 5.21 -10.00
CA GLY A 115 14.30 6.40 -10.80
C GLY A 115 15.49 7.35 -10.93
N MET A 116 16.30 7.51 -9.86
CA MET A 116 17.55 8.28 -9.90
C MET A 116 18.59 7.61 -10.78
N ASP A 117 18.77 6.30 -10.68
CA ASP A 117 19.70 5.56 -11.53
C ASP A 117 19.32 5.68 -13.02
N VAL A 118 18.02 5.58 -13.34
CA VAL A 118 17.51 5.83 -14.70
C VAL A 118 17.73 7.28 -15.13
N ALA A 119 17.47 8.24 -14.25
CA ALA A 119 17.67 9.67 -14.53
C ALA A 119 19.13 9.99 -14.85
N ASP A 120 20.06 9.50 -14.02
CA ASP A 120 21.49 9.72 -14.20
C ASP A 120 22.03 8.96 -15.42
N GLY A 121 21.55 7.74 -15.66
CA GLY A 121 22.04 6.91 -16.76
C GLY A 121 21.53 7.29 -18.16
N TYR A 122 20.36 7.93 -18.24
CA TYR A 122 19.74 8.36 -19.51
C TYR A 122 19.63 9.87 -19.66
N GLY A 123 20.00 10.65 -18.64
CA GLY A 123 19.87 12.11 -18.64
C GLY A 123 18.41 12.60 -18.64
N VAL A 124 17.51 11.82 -18.04
CA VAL A 124 16.07 12.13 -17.93
C VAL A 124 15.76 12.72 -16.55
N GLY A 125 14.56 13.27 -16.36
CA GLY A 125 14.15 13.78 -15.05
C GLY A 125 13.96 12.62 -14.06
N GLY A 126 14.31 12.80 -12.78
CA GLY A 126 14.11 11.78 -11.73
C GLY A 126 12.71 11.79 -11.08
N GLY A 127 11.72 12.39 -11.74
CA GLY A 127 10.34 12.46 -11.23
C GLY A 127 9.51 11.23 -11.60
N ASP A 128 8.28 11.15 -11.08
CA ASP A 128 7.34 10.10 -11.50
C ASP A 128 6.88 10.34 -12.95
N HIS A 129 7.07 9.35 -13.83
CA HIS A 129 6.73 9.43 -15.25
C HIS A 129 5.36 8.82 -15.58
N THR A 130 4.64 8.33 -14.57
CA THR A 130 3.36 7.62 -14.77
C THR A 130 2.23 8.17 -13.91
N ILE A 131 0.99 7.98 -14.38
CA ILE A 131 -0.23 8.30 -13.62
C ILE A 131 -0.38 7.43 -12.36
N TRP A 132 0.28 6.27 -12.30
CA TRP A 132 0.12 5.30 -11.22
C TRP A 132 0.74 5.77 -9.91
N ALA A 133 1.80 6.59 -9.96
CA ALA A 133 2.28 7.30 -8.78
C ALA A 133 1.18 8.19 -8.19
N GLY A 134 0.48 8.95 -9.04
CA GLY A 134 -0.70 9.72 -8.64
C GLY A 134 -1.80 8.86 -8.01
N VAL A 135 -2.08 7.68 -8.56
CA VAL A 135 -3.05 6.73 -7.99
C VAL A 135 -2.62 6.27 -6.59
N LEU A 136 -1.33 5.93 -6.40
CA LEU A 136 -0.79 5.51 -5.10
C LEU A 136 -0.88 6.64 -4.07
N TYR A 137 -0.52 7.87 -4.44
CA TYR A 137 -0.60 9.03 -3.56
C TYR A 137 -2.05 9.39 -3.20
N CYS A 138 -2.95 9.45 -4.17
CA CYS A 138 -4.36 9.73 -3.93
C CYS A 138 -5.03 8.65 -3.08
N THR A 139 -4.68 7.38 -3.29
CA THR A 139 -5.19 6.27 -2.47
C THR A 139 -4.71 6.38 -1.02
N SER A 140 -3.44 6.75 -0.82
CA SER A 140 -2.86 6.95 0.51
C SER A 140 -3.50 8.14 1.23
N LEU A 141 -3.75 9.23 0.51
CA LEU A 141 -4.46 10.40 1.04
C LEU A 141 -5.91 10.05 1.41
N ALA A 142 -6.61 9.32 0.55
CA ALA A 142 -7.96 8.84 0.83
C ALA A 142 -7.98 7.93 2.07
N ALA A 143 -7.00 7.03 2.21
CA ALA A 143 -6.86 6.18 3.38
C ALA A 143 -6.60 6.99 4.65
N LEU A 144 -5.72 8.00 4.59
CA LEU A 144 -5.44 8.90 5.70
C LEU A 144 -6.70 9.63 6.19
N VAL A 145 -7.51 10.15 5.26
CA VAL A 145 -8.79 10.82 5.57
C VAL A 145 -9.84 9.82 6.08
N ALA A 146 -9.84 8.59 5.59
CA ALA A 146 -10.80 7.56 6.01
C ALA A 146 -10.59 7.09 7.46
N ILE A 147 -9.36 7.15 8.00
CA ILE A 147 -9.05 6.71 9.38
C ILE A 147 -9.94 7.39 10.44
N PRO A 148 -9.99 8.73 10.56
CA PRO A 148 -10.83 9.38 11.57
C PRO A 148 -12.32 9.09 11.35
N VAL A 149 -12.76 9.03 10.09
CA VAL A 149 -14.17 8.72 9.75
C VAL A 149 -14.57 7.33 10.24
N VAL A 150 -13.75 6.32 9.97
CA VAL A 150 -13.98 4.93 10.38
C VAL A 150 -13.95 4.80 11.90
N LEU A 151 -13.00 5.45 12.58
CA LEU A 151 -12.92 5.43 14.03
C LEU A 151 -14.15 6.06 14.68
N VAL A 152 -14.53 7.28 14.27
CA VAL A 152 -15.66 8.01 14.86
C VAL A 152 -16.98 7.25 14.65
N ILE A 153 -17.26 6.83 13.42
CA ILE A 153 -18.50 6.10 13.09
C ILE A 153 -18.52 4.74 13.79
N GLY A 154 -17.38 4.03 13.82
CA GLY A 154 -17.25 2.74 14.48
C GLY A 154 -17.54 2.82 15.98
N GLN A 155 -16.94 3.80 16.66
CA GLN A 155 -17.14 4.03 18.10
C GLN A 155 -18.59 4.43 18.41
N ALA A 156 -19.18 5.36 17.64
CA ALA A 156 -20.57 5.77 17.83
C ALA A 156 -21.54 4.58 17.70
N ARG A 157 -21.34 3.71 16.70
CA ARG A 157 -22.14 2.49 16.50
C ARG A 157 -21.95 1.48 17.64
N LEU A 158 -20.73 1.33 18.15
CA LEU A 158 -20.45 0.43 19.28
C LEU A 158 -21.18 0.91 20.55
N ILE A 159 -21.12 2.20 20.86
CA ILE A 159 -21.80 2.81 22.01
C ILE A 159 -23.31 2.65 21.89
N ALA A 160 -23.89 2.97 20.72
CA ALA A 160 -25.32 2.82 20.48
C ALA A 160 -25.81 1.37 20.67
N ARG A 161 -25.03 0.38 20.20
CA ARG A 161 -25.33 -1.05 20.39
C ARG A 161 -25.28 -1.46 21.86
N ARG A 162 -24.28 -0.98 22.63
CA ARG A 162 -24.18 -1.27 24.06
C ARG A 162 -25.37 -0.69 24.84
N ARG A 163 -25.75 0.56 24.56
CA ARG A 163 -26.92 1.21 25.20
C ARG A 163 -28.23 0.44 24.97
N ARG A 164 -28.48 -0.01 23.74
CA ARG A 164 -29.69 -0.80 23.42
C ARG A 164 -29.75 -2.14 24.17
N ARG A 165 -28.61 -2.78 24.40
CA ARG A 165 -28.55 -4.04 25.16
C ARG A 165 -28.88 -3.84 26.63
N LEU A 166 -28.38 -2.76 27.22
CA LEU A 166 -28.66 -2.40 28.61
C LEU A 166 -30.12 -1.98 28.84
N ALA A 167 -30.78 -1.40 27.83
CA ALA A 167 -32.19 -1.05 27.90
C ALA A 167 -33.15 -2.23 27.66
N ALA A 168 -32.63 -3.40 27.27
CA ALA A 168 -33.41 -4.59 26.90
C ALA A 168 -33.23 -5.77 27.87
N GLY A 169 -32.40 -5.61 28.90
CA GLY A 169 -32.20 -6.57 29.99
C GLY A 169 -32.56 -5.95 31.32
#